data_AF-A0A7J4UZ60-F1
#
_entry.id   AF-A0A7J4UZ60-F1
#
_cell.length_a   1.000
_cell.length_b   1.000
_cell.length_c   1.000
_cell.angle_alpha   90.00
_cell.angle_beta   90.00
_cell.angle_gamma   90.00
#
_symmetry.space_group_name_H-M   'P 1'
#
loop_
_entity.id
_entity.type
_entity.pdbx_description
1 polymer ?
#
loop_
_entity_poly.entity_id
_entity_poly.type
_entity_poly.pdbx_seq_one_letter_code
_entity_poly.pdbx_strand_id
1 'polypeptide(L)' 'MINPPCGYPFSVTKAWRSQHRKDFYYRKAKREHYRSRASYKLKQLDFRFALIEAGDTVVDLGASPGG' A
#
# COMPACT_ATOMS: atom_id res chain seq x y z
N MET A 1 21.33 6.48 -21.21
CA MET A 1 21.92 7.81 -21.49
C MET A 1 20.73 8.72 -21.75
N ILE A 2 20.32 9.64 -20.89
CA ILE A 2 20.99 10.83 -20.36
C ILE A 2 20.30 11.15 -19.01
N ASN A 3 21.06 11.45 -17.95
CA ASN A 3 20.49 11.92 -16.67
C ASN A 3 19.94 13.35 -16.84
N PRO A 4 18.68 13.66 -16.46
CA PRO A 4 18.24 15.03 -16.39
C PRO A 4 18.69 15.70 -15.06
N PRO A 5 19.02 17.01 -15.10
CA PRO A 5 19.55 17.75 -13.95
C PRO A 5 18.47 18.08 -12.92
N CYS A 6 18.96 18.34 -11.71
CA CYS A 6 18.24 18.69 -10.49
C CYS A 6 17.06 19.66 -10.72
N GLY A 7 15.85 19.28 -10.28
CA GLY A 7 14.67 20.15 -10.20
C GLY A 7 13.40 19.56 -10.82
N TYR A 8 12.64 18.78 -10.07
CA TYR A 8 11.29 18.34 -10.47
C TYR A 8 10.26 18.81 -9.42
N PRO A 9 9.31 19.70 -9.75
CA PRO A 9 8.16 19.90 -8.89
C PRO A 9 7.25 18.71 -9.12
N PHE A 10 7.32 17.69 -8.25
CA PHE A 10 6.42 16.54 -8.33
C PHE A 10 5.01 16.96 -7.87
N SER A 11 4.35 17.82 -8.64
CA SER A 11 2.92 18.05 -8.50
C SER A 11 2.23 16.82 -9.05
N VAL A 12 1.78 15.96 -8.14
CA VAL A 12 1.02 14.76 -8.47
C VAL A 12 -0.19 15.19 -9.32
N THR A 13 -0.16 14.86 -10.61
CA THR A 13 -1.18 15.28 -11.58
C THR A 13 -2.56 14.77 -11.16
N LYS A 14 -3.59 15.57 -11.41
CA LYS A 14 -4.99 15.23 -11.09
C LYS A 14 -5.41 13.90 -11.73
N ALA A 15 -4.84 13.58 -12.90
CA ALA A 15 -4.99 12.31 -13.60
C ALA A 15 -4.44 11.12 -12.78
N TRP A 16 -3.21 11.22 -12.24
CA TRP A 16 -2.61 10.20 -11.39
C TRP A 16 -3.44 9.95 -10.12
N ARG A 17 -3.92 11.02 -9.47
CA ARG A 17 -4.85 10.91 -8.31
C ARG A 17 -6.16 10.21 -8.67
N SER A 18 -6.72 10.48 -9.86
CA SER A 18 -7.96 9.86 -10.32
C SER A 18 -7.79 8.36 -10.66
N GLN A 19 -6.64 7.98 -11.20
CA GLN A 19 -6.28 6.58 -11.50
C GLN A 19 -6.16 5.74 -10.22
N HIS A 20 -5.53 6.28 -9.17
CA HIS A 20 -5.40 5.61 -7.87
C HIS A 20 -6.71 5.54 -7.07
N ARG A 21 -7.65 6.46 -7.33
CA ARG A 21 -8.97 6.47 -6.69
C ARG A 21 -9.86 5.28 -7.10
N LYS A 22 -9.49 4.55 -8.16
CA LYS A 22 -10.18 3.35 -8.65
C LYS A 22 -9.46 2.05 -8.28
N ASP A 23 -8.60 2.05 -7.24
CA ASP A 23 -7.96 0.82 -6.81
C ASP A 23 -9.04 -0.20 -6.36
N PHE A 24 -9.13 -1.30 -7.10
CA PHE A 24 -10.02 -2.43 -6.83
C PHE A 24 -9.84 -2.92 -5.38
N TYR A 25 -8.59 -2.99 -4.92
CA TYR A 25 -8.28 -3.47 -3.57
C TYR A 25 -8.65 -2.46 -2.49
N TYR A 26 -8.64 -1.16 -2.79
CA TYR A 26 -9.15 -0.15 -1.86
C TYR A 26 -10.66 -0.34 -1.62
N ARG A 27 -11.44 -0.47 -2.71
CA ARG A 27 -12.89 -0.71 -2.62
C ARG A 27 -13.20 -2.05 -1.95
N LYS A 28 -12.42 -3.08 -2.27
CA LYS A 28 -12.54 -4.40 -1.65
C LYS A 28 -12.25 -4.33 -0.15
N ALA A 29 -11.13 -3.72 0.26
CA ALA A 29 -10.76 -3.52 1.66
C ALA A 29 -11.85 -2.82 2.45
N LYS A 30 -12.42 -1.73 1.89
CA LYS A 30 -13.51 -1.00 2.52
C LYS A 30 -14.78 -1.85 2.70
N ARG A 31 -15.12 -2.69 1.72
CA ARG A 31 -16.27 -3.62 1.80
C ARG A 31 -16.05 -4.74 2.81
N GLU A 32 -14.82 -5.25 2.91
CA GLU A 32 -14.45 -6.34 3.82
C GLU A 32 -13.97 -5.82 5.20
N HIS A 33 -14.19 -4.53 5.49
CA HIS A 33 -13.84 -3.88 6.75
C HIS A 33 -12.34 -3.94 7.14
N TYR A 34 -11.44 -4.05 6.16
CA TYR A 34 -10.01 -3.93 6.40
C TYR A 34 -9.55 -2.46 6.48
N ARG A 35 -8.56 -2.18 7.36
CA ARG A 35 -8.02 -0.83 7.56
C ARG A 35 -7.31 -0.27 6.33
N SER A 36 -6.67 -1.13 5.52
CA SER A 36 -5.96 -0.70 4.31
C SER A 36 -5.92 -1.82 3.26
N ARG A 37 -5.56 -1.47 2.02
CA ARG A 37 -5.32 -2.46 0.96
C ARG A 37 -4.10 -3.36 1.25
N ALA A 38 -3.20 -2.94 2.15
CA ALA A 38 -2.05 -3.74 2.55
C ALA A 38 -2.46 -5.01 3.33
N SER A 39 -3.64 -5.02 3.95
CA SER A 39 -4.19 -6.20 4.63
C SER A 39 -4.26 -7.44 3.73
N TYR A 40 -4.50 -7.27 2.43
CA TYR A 40 -4.49 -8.41 1.49
C TYR A 40 -3.10 -9.01 1.31
N LYS A 41 -2.05 -8.16 1.25
CA LYS A 41 -0.67 -8.63 1.15
C LYS A 41 -0.26 -9.36 2.41
N LEU A 42 -0.56 -8.78 3.58
CA LEU A 42 -0.26 -9.38 4.86
C LEU A 42 -0.97 -10.73 5.02
N LYS A 43 -2.27 -10.81 4.70
CA LYS A 43 -3.04 -12.06 4.74
C LYS A 43 -2.47 -13.14 3.81
N GLN A 44 -2.02 -12.76 2.62
CA GLN A 44 -1.41 -13.70 1.68
C GLN A 44 -0.05 -14.21 2.17
N LEU A 45 0.75 -13.34 2.81
CA LEU A 45 2.02 -13.74 3.41
C LEU A 45 1.80 -14.66 4.60
N ASP A 46 0.90 -14.27 5.49
CA ASP A 46 0.56 -15.06 6.66
C ASP A 46 0.02 -16.45 6.28
N PHE A 47 -0.84 -16.55 5.27
CA PHE A 47 -1.29 -17.84 4.75
C PHE A 47 -0.17 -18.75 4.24
N ARG A 48 0.89 -18.18 3.64
CA ARG A 48 2.00 -18.95 3.06
C ARG A 48 3.08 -19.31 4.07
N PHE A 49 3.28 -18.45 5.07
CA PHE A 49 4.47 -18.49 5.93
C PHE A 49 4.14 -18.56 7.41
N ALA A 50 2.87 -18.49 7.82
CA ALA A 50 2.42 -18.45 9.22
C ALA A 50 3.22 -17.42 10.03
N LEU A 51 3.12 -16.14 9.62
CA LEU A 51 3.98 -15.07 10.15
C LEU A 51 3.52 -14.53 11.50
N ILE A 52 2.24 -14.63 11.81
CA ILE A 52 1.63 -14.01 13.00
C ILE A 52 0.88 -15.08 13.78
N GLU A 53 1.21 -15.22 15.06
CA GLU A 53 0.51 -16.08 16.00
C GLU A 53 -0.09 -15.29 17.17
N ALA A 54 -0.99 -15.93 17.90
CA ALA A 54 -1.60 -15.32 19.09
C ALA A 54 -0.54 -15.14 20.18
N GLY A 55 -0.32 -13.88 20.58
CA GLY A 55 0.69 -13.51 21.58
C GLY A 55 1.87 -12.72 21.00
N ASP A 56 1.99 -12.61 19.68
CA ASP A 56 3.04 -11.83 19.04
C ASP A 56 2.90 -10.33 19.30
N THR A 57 4.05 -9.68 19.46
CA THR A 57 4.14 -8.21 19.49
C THR A 57 4.43 -7.70 18.08
N VAL A 58 3.45 -6.99 17.50
CA VAL A 58 3.56 -6.44 16.15
C VAL A 58 4.00 -4.98 16.18
N VAL A 59 5.06 -4.66 15.44
CA VAL A 59 5.55 -3.29 15.25
C VAL A 59 5.41 -2.91 13.78
N ASP A 60 4.62 -1.88 13.49
CA ASP A 60 4.56 -1.28 12.14
C ASP A 60 5.67 -0.24 12.01
N LEU A 61 6.68 -0.54 11.19
CA LEU A 61 7.81 0.34 10.93
C LEU A 61 7.53 1.38 9.84
N GLY A 62 6.36 1.33 9.20
CA GLY A 62 5.95 2.28 8.16
C GLY A 62 6.85 2.27 6.91
N ALA A 63 6.36 1.68 5.81
CA ALA A 63 7.04 1.78 4.50
C ALA A 63 6.24 2.66 3.53
N SER A 64 6.86 3.73 3.03
CA SER A 64 6.33 4.62 1.97
C SER A 64 6.90 4.19 0.60
N PRO A 65 6.11 4.13 -0.49
CA PRO A 65 4.84 4.82 -0.75
C PRO A 65 3.64 3.89 -0.54
N GLY A 66 3.18 3.77 0.70
CA GLY A 66 2.03 2.94 1.07
C GLY A 66 0.78 3.79 1.24
N GLY A 67 -0.34 3.35 0.65
CA GLY A 67 -1.67 3.96 0.85
C GLY A 67 -2.39 4.27 -0.44
#